data_AF-A0A3B0J5V3-F1
#
_entry.id   AF-A0A3B0J5V3-F1
#
_cell.length_a   1.000
_cell.length_b   1.000
_cell.length_c   1.000
_cell.angle_alpha   90.00
_cell.angle_beta   90.00
_cell.angle_gamma   90.00
#
_symmetry.space_group_name_H-M   'P 1'
#
loop_
_entity.id
_entity.type
_entity.pdbx_description
1 polymer ?
#
loop_
_entity_poly.entity_id
_entity_poly.type
_entity_poly.pdbx_seq_one_letter_code
_entity_poly.pdbx_strand_id
1 'polypeptide(L)'
;MANIGHFVDRNADVRAAGLASFRAPEHIEDCFVFRHPEEQAEALIRAECQRLLVKPSGPRTPSIPSTSVGDLLSTELQKSRFMAFKEKFSEDMYFKKAKLGKIAPAHSKPDTVTNESRSFGRPSSKPEPLYEIVMPAKPAEQVNREFGEFHEQHIISHNHYWPSEKINRKYEKPFDPQHTFGQRTTFDGIGFMVQRCLKQNQGDDHHVVIVRKPQMDFIDRTYGPLGLKYKKYPYDVPDMMHGLRRQTPKCDVKMLLENTTPHTSNDKLVNAFSHLNILRQALQRRPNFHMFDLLSLLEKKDKERTGYLPLEQIIDIMHKLHIRVDSQQLRVALGHLQLLRDEGCATERISYEEFCRLISIQVPLPATGNVSALPENSYNQETTYRLLCADLKKTPNTDRVARKHNLTPEQQDAVNTRVQELIYPDFSMKSGLGPSDFKRLRSKEQLETIFKDIVSKEEFGRIWAQLLVDYAEQQQMFSVVQFNTRIVIDEESED
;
A
#
# COMPACT_ATOMS: atom_id res chain seq x y z
N MET A 1 32.90 38.00 10.49
CA MET A 1 33.63 37.09 11.41
C MET A 1 32.70 35.94 11.77
N ALA A 2 32.77 34.81 11.05
CA ALA A 2 31.72 33.78 11.08
C ALA A 2 32.07 32.49 11.84
N ASN A 3 33.29 32.37 12.39
CA ASN A 3 33.81 31.10 12.94
C ASN A 3 34.36 31.21 14.37
N ILE A 4 33.74 32.01 15.24
CA ILE A 4 34.10 32.04 16.67
C ILE A 4 33.06 31.23 17.44
N GLY A 5 33.45 30.06 17.96
CA GLY A 5 32.60 29.20 18.79
C GLY A 5 32.17 27.86 18.16
N HIS A 6 32.54 27.57 16.90
CA HIS A 6 32.16 26.32 16.24
C HIS A 6 33.13 25.15 16.45
N PHE A 7 34.29 25.37 17.06
CA PHE A 7 35.27 24.31 17.34
C PHE A 7 35.69 24.33 18.81
N VAL A 8 35.53 23.18 19.48
CA VAL A 8 36.10 22.91 20.80
C VAL A 8 37.46 22.26 20.55
N ASP A 9 38.54 22.99 20.83
CA ASP A 9 39.90 22.63 20.41
C ASP A 9 40.48 21.40 21.14
N ARG A 10 39.86 20.96 22.26
CA ARG A 10 40.27 19.76 23.02
C ARG A 10 39.07 19.03 23.62
N ASN A 11 38.97 17.73 23.36
CA ASN A 11 37.89 16.87 23.84
C ASN A 11 38.21 16.37 25.27
N ALA A 12 37.39 16.74 26.26
CA ALA A 12 37.62 16.40 27.68
C ALA A 12 37.49 14.90 27.98
N ASP A 13 36.77 14.17 27.13
CA ASP A 13 36.51 12.73 27.31
C ASP A 13 37.67 11.84 26.82
N VAL A 14 38.66 12.42 26.12
CA VAL A 14 39.84 11.69 25.64
C VAL A 14 40.97 11.85 26.65
N ARG A 15 41.23 10.78 27.43
CA ARG A 15 42.39 10.73 28.34
C ARG A 15 43.70 10.82 27.55
N ALA A 16 44.61 11.71 27.95
CA ALA A 16 45.94 11.78 27.38
C ALA A 16 46.71 10.48 27.61
N ALA A 17 47.19 9.85 26.54
CA ALA A 17 47.98 8.63 26.63
C ALA A 17 49.42 8.97 27.05
N GLY A 18 49.72 8.76 28.34
CA GLY A 18 51.05 8.92 28.92
C GLY A 18 51.08 8.38 30.35
N LEU A 19 52.24 7.92 30.81
CA LEU A 19 52.40 7.48 32.20
C LEU A 19 52.39 8.72 33.10
N ALA A 20 51.35 8.90 33.91
CA ALA A 20 51.33 9.94 34.93
C ALA A 20 52.36 9.56 35.99
N SER A 21 53.55 10.16 35.95
CA SER A 21 54.56 10.00 36.97
C SER A 21 54.11 10.75 38.23
N PHE A 22 53.18 10.16 38.97
CA PHE A 22 52.82 10.61 40.30
C PHE A 22 53.96 10.21 41.26
N ARG A 23 55.02 11.01 41.29
CA ARG A 23 55.81 11.16 42.52
C ARG A 23 55.16 12.30 43.29
N ALA A 24 55.01 12.13 44.59
CA ALA A 24 54.62 13.23 45.47
C ALA A 24 55.51 14.43 45.14
N PRO A 25 54.94 15.66 45.02
CA PRO A 25 55.74 16.82 44.67
C PRO A 25 56.64 17.15 45.86
N GLU A 26 57.86 16.61 45.85
CA GLU A 26 58.91 17.06 46.76
C GLU A 26 59.33 18.44 46.27
N HIS A 27 58.94 19.46 47.02
CA HIS A 27 59.36 20.82 46.77
C HIS A 27 60.79 20.98 47.29
N ILE A 28 61.59 21.83 46.65
CA ILE A 28 62.98 22.11 47.06
C ILE A 28 63.05 22.55 48.54
N GLU A 29 61.98 23.16 49.05
CA GLU A 29 61.80 23.57 50.44
C GLU A 29 61.79 22.38 51.42
N ASP A 30 61.33 21.19 51.01
CA ASP A 30 61.32 19.99 51.84
C ASP A 30 62.73 19.39 52.03
N CYS A 31 63.67 19.66 51.12
CA CYS A 31 65.06 19.18 51.21
C CYS A 31 65.93 19.97 52.21
N PHE A 32 65.47 21.15 52.67
CA PHE A 32 66.21 21.99 53.63
C PHE A 32 65.79 21.77 55.08
N VAL A 33 64.78 20.92 55.32
CA VAL A 33 64.31 20.59 56.67
C VAL A 33 64.87 19.22 57.06
N PHE A 34 65.76 19.17 58.06
CA PHE A 34 66.22 17.91 58.65
C PHE A 34 65.04 17.21 59.34
N ARG A 35 64.27 16.40 58.58
CA ARG A 35 63.09 15.71 59.11
C ARG A 35 63.44 14.38 59.78
N HIS A 36 64.61 13.80 59.50
CA HIS A 36 65.00 12.52 60.11
C HIS A 36 65.71 12.76 61.47
N PRO A 37 65.19 12.19 62.57
CA PRO A 37 65.78 12.35 63.90
C PRO A 37 67.22 11.82 63.99
N GLU A 38 67.60 10.88 63.11
CA GLU A 38 68.94 10.30 63.05
C GLU A 38 70.00 11.30 62.56
N GLU A 39 69.72 12.06 61.50
CA GLU A 39 70.64 13.09 61.00
C GLU A 39 70.78 14.25 61.99
N GLN A 40 69.68 14.61 62.66
CA GLN A 40 69.70 15.63 63.71
C GLN A 40 70.56 15.16 64.90
N ALA A 41 70.44 13.89 65.30
CA ALA A 41 71.28 13.31 66.34
C ALA A 41 72.76 13.28 65.93
N GLU A 42 73.08 12.88 64.70
CA GLU A 42 74.45 12.83 64.21
C GLU A 42 75.09 14.23 64.11
N ALA A 43 74.33 15.23 63.67
CA ALA A 43 74.79 16.62 63.63
C ALA A 43 75.07 17.18 65.04
N LEU A 44 74.21 16.88 66.01
CA LEU A 44 74.43 17.25 67.41
C LEU A 44 75.66 16.55 68.00
N ILE A 45 75.86 15.27 67.71
CA ILE A 45 77.05 14.51 68.13
C ILE A 45 78.31 15.11 67.51
N ARG A 46 78.33 15.39 66.20
CA ARG A 46 79.49 16.02 65.53
C ARG A 46 79.78 17.40 66.10
N ALA A 47 78.76 18.20 66.38
CA ALA A 47 78.92 19.52 66.98
C ALA A 47 79.53 19.43 68.38
N GLU A 48 79.10 18.47 69.20
CA GLU A 48 79.72 18.24 70.51
C GLU A 48 81.13 17.66 70.42
N CYS A 49 81.40 16.74 69.48
CA CYS A 49 82.76 16.28 69.22
C CYS A 49 83.69 17.44 68.79
N GLN A 50 83.19 18.42 68.03
CA GLN A 50 83.94 19.62 67.65
C GLN A 50 84.16 20.59 68.81
N ARG A 51 83.25 20.66 69.79
CA ARG A 51 83.48 21.42 71.05
C ARG A 51 84.52 20.74 71.94
N LEU A 52 84.55 19.40 71.94
CA LEU A 52 85.50 18.60 72.72
C LEU A 52 86.91 18.54 72.09
N LEU A 53 87.04 18.89 70.81
CA LEU A 53 88.35 19.01 70.16
C LEU A 53 89.08 20.24 70.68
N VAL A 54 90.16 20.00 71.44
CA VAL A 54 91.13 21.04 71.82
C VAL A 54 91.72 21.64 70.55
N LYS A 55 91.41 22.90 70.27
CA LYS A 55 92.02 23.63 69.15
C LYS A 55 93.53 23.68 69.40
N PRO A 56 94.38 23.17 68.48
CA PRO A 56 95.82 23.19 68.68
C PRO A 56 96.30 24.65 68.73
N SER A 57 96.77 25.08 69.91
CA SER A 57 97.35 26.40 70.16
C SER A 57 98.86 26.32 69.97
N GLY A 58 99.36 26.86 68.86
CA GLY A 58 100.79 27.02 68.59
C GLY A 58 101.09 27.23 67.11
N PRO A 59 102.16 27.97 66.75
CA PRO A 59 102.55 28.18 65.35
C PRO A 59 102.98 26.84 64.73
N ARG A 60 102.25 26.40 63.72
CA ARG A 60 102.57 25.21 62.92
C ARG A 60 103.83 25.47 62.10
N THR A 61 104.95 24.85 62.48
CA THR A 61 106.14 24.81 61.63
C THR A 61 105.95 23.74 60.55
N PRO A 62 106.13 24.07 59.25
CA PRO A 62 106.04 23.08 58.19
C PRO A 62 107.26 22.18 58.23
N SER A 63 107.07 20.87 58.42
CA SER A 63 108.12 19.89 58.11
C SER A 63 108.26 19.83 56.59
N ILE A 64 109.38 20.32 56.06
CA ILE A 64 109.67 20.21 54.64
C ILE A 64 110.19 18.78 54.39
N PRO A 65 109.48 17.93 53.63
CA PRO A 65 109.96 16.58 53.32
C PRO A 65 111.17 16.65 52.38
N SER A 66 112.17 15.80 52.64
CA SER A 66 113.48 15.75 51.96
C SER A 66 113.45 15.14 50.54
N THR A 67 112.31 15.18 49.86
CA THR A 67 112.11 14.55 48.55
C THR A 67 112.03 15.61 47.46
N SER A 68 112.91 15.51 46.45
CA SER A 68 112.95 16.40 45.29
C SER A 68 111.66 16.28 44.46
N VAL A 69 111.15 17.40 43.96
CA VAL A 69 109.88 17.47 43.20
C VAL A 69 109.88 16.54 41.98
N GLY A 70 111.05 16.28 41.38
CA GLY A 70 111.20 15.34 40.27
C GLY A 70 110.85 13.89 40.64
N ASP A 71 111.15 13.45 41.87
CA ASP A 71 110.83 12.09 42.33
C ASP A 71 109.33 11.92 42.60
N LEU A 72 108.66 12.98 43.07
CA LEU A 72 107.21 12.96 43.32
C LEU A 72 106.40 12.85 42.02
N LEU A 73 106.90 13.41 40.92
CA LEU A 73 106.22 13.43 39.62
C LEU A 73 106.60 12.25 38.70
N SER A 74 107.64 11.48 39.03
CA SER A 74 108.19 10.42 38.16
C SER A 74 107.80 8.99 38.55
N THR A 75 106.91 8.82 39.54
CA THR A 75 106.56 7.52 40.14
C THR A 75 105.97 6.50 39.16
N GLU A 76 105.34 6.92 38.06
CA GLU A 76 104.80 5.99 37.06
C GLU A 76 105.70 5.77 35.82
N LEU A 77 106.55 6.73 35.47
CA LEU A 77 107.32 6.72 34.20
C LEU A 77 108.65 5.94 34.27
N GLN A 78 109.20 5.70 35.47
CA GLN A 78 110.53 5.08 35.66
C GLN A 78 110.48 3.63 36.17
N LYS A 79 109.31 3.02 36.28
CA LYS A 79 109.19 1.64 36.78
C LYS A 79 109.60 0.64 35.69
N SER A 80 110.65 -0.15 35.94
CA SER A 80 110.97 -1.33 35.11
C SER A 80 109.75 -2.25 35.00
N ARG A 81 109.54 -2.90 33.85
CA ARG A 81 108.39 -3.80 33.59
C ARG A 81 108.21 -4.84 34.71
N PHE A 82 109.31 -5.32 35.29
CA PHE A 82 109.29 -6.28 36.38
C PHE A 82 108.81 -5.66 37.71
N MET A 83 109.23 -4.43 38.03
CA MET A 83 108.75 -3.70 39.21
C MET A 83 107.26 -3.36 39.09
N ALA A 84 106.81 -2.90 37.92
CA ALA A 84 105.39 -2.65 37.67
C ALA A 84 104.55 -3.93 37.75
N PHE A 85 105.08 -5.09 37.31
CA PHE A 85 104.41 -6.37 37.49
C PHE A 85 104.32 -6.77 38.97
N LYS A 86 105.43 -6.64 39.73
CA LYS A 86 105.47 -6.97 41.16
C LYS A 86 104.50 -6.09 41.96
N GLU A 87 104.45 -4.80 41.65
CA GLU A 87 103.54 -3.85 42.27
C GLU A 87 102.09 -4.19 41.94
N LYS A 88 101.74 -4.38 40.66
CA LYS A 88 100.39 -4.82 40.25
C LYS A 88 100.00 -6.15 40.87
N PHE A 89 100.94 -7.08 41.03
CA PHE A 89 100.69 -8.36 41.69
C PHE A 89 100.43 -8.18 43.19
N SER A 90 101.21 -7.32 43.87
CA SER A 90 100.97 -6.99 45.27
C SER A 90 99.66 -6.22 45.46
N GLU A 91 99.32 -5.31 44.56
CA GLU A 91 98.05 -4.57 44.60
C GLU A 91 96.85 -5.48 44.32
N ASP A 92 96.93 -6.38 43.32
CA ASP A 92 95.89 -7.37 43.04
C ASP A 92 95.62 -8.28 44.25
N MET A 93 96.61 -8.48 45.13
CA MET A 93 96.47 -9.26 46.35
C MET A 93 95.63 -8.54 47.43
N TYR A 94 95.80 -7.23 47.59
CA TYR A 94 95.09 -6.44 48.62
C TYR A 94 93.82 -5.75 48.11
N PHE A 95 93.81 -5.31 46.84
CA PHE A 95 92.71 -4.62 46.18
C PHE A 95 92.36 -5.32 44.87
N LYS A 96 91.39 -6.24 44.92
CA LYS A 96 90.83 -6.90 43.74
C LYS A 96 89.95 -5.93 42.93
N LYS A 97 90.57 -4.97 42.25
CA LYS A 97 89.87 -4.07 41.32
C LYS A 97 89.63 -4.78 39.99
N ALA A 98 88.54 -4.43 39.32
CA ALA A 98 88.32 -4.87 37.94
C ALA A 98 89.43 -4.29 37.07
N LYS A 99 90.15 -5.15 36.33
CA LYS A 99 91.17 -4.70 35.38
C LYS A 99 90.46 -3.92 34.28
N LEU A 100 91.01 -2.76 33.87
CA LEU A 100 90.41 -1.98 32.78
C LEU A 100 90.19 -2.87 31.54
N GLY A 101 88.97 -2.84 31.00
CA GLY A 101 88.56 -3.66 29.85
C GLY A 101 88.25 -5.13 30.16
N LYS A 102 88.33 -5.58 31.42
CA LYS A 102 87.93 -6.93 31.84
C LYS A 102 86.87 -6.87 32.95
N ILE A 103 85.77 -7.57 32.74
CA ILE A 103 84.71 -7.71 33.74
C ILE A 103 85.21 -8.62 34.87
N ALA A 104 84.89 -8.27 36.11
CA ALA A 104 85.23 -9.09 37.27
C ALA A 104 84.55 -10.47 37.17
N PRO A 105 85.27 -11.59 37.28
CA PRO A 105 84.67 -12.91 37.18
C PRO A 105 83.78 -13.16 38.40
N ALA A 106 82.47 -13.27 38.19
CA ALA A 106 81.49 -13.45 39.25
C ALA A 106 81.37 -14.91 39.76
N HIS A 107 82.09 -15.86 39.15
CA HIS A 107 82.07 -17.32 39.44
C HIS A 107 80.69 -17.93 39.67
N SER A 108 79.64 -17.29 39.17
CA SER A 108 78.24 -17.59 39.45
C SER A 108 77.64 -18.63 38.51
N LYS A 109 78.39 -19.05 37.48
CA LYS A 109 77.95 -20.05 36.50
C LYS A 109 78.70 -21.37 36.69
N PRO A 110 78.04 -22.52 36.52
CA PRO A 110 78.71 -23.82 36.41
C PRO A 110 79.63 -23.87 35.18
N ASP A 111 80.75 -24.59 35.28
CA ASP A 111 81.73 -24.71 34.19
C ASP A 111 81.17 -25.41 32.94
N THR A 112 80.08 -26.17 33.10
CA THR A 112 79.35 -26.82 32.01
C THR A 112 78.56 -25.86 31.14
N VAL A 113 78.35 -24.61 31.56
CA VAL A 113 77.56 -23.60 30.83
C VAL A 113 78.49 -22.58 30.16
N THR A 114 78.90 -22.92 28.93
CA THR A 114 79.57 -22.01 27.99
C THR A 114 78.56 -21.25 27.15
N ASN A 115 78.95 -20.08 26.64
CA ASN A 115 78.10 -19.21 25.80
C ASN A 115 77.59 -19.92 24.54
N GLU A 116 78.29 -20.96 24.09
CA GLU A 116 77.92 -21.78 22.93
C GLU A 116 76.89 -22.86 23.27
N SER A 117 76.83 -23.31 24.52
CA SER A 117 76.01 -24.46 24.93
C SER A 117 74.56 -24.09 25.25
N ARG A 118 74.33 -22.89 25.80
CA ARG A 118 73.02 -22.50 26.33
C ARG A 118 72.87 -20.99 26.37
N SER A 119 71.74 -20.49 25.89
CA SER A 119 71.33 -19.10 26.07
C SER A 119 70.76 -18.89 27.48
N PHE A 120 71.13 -17.79 28.11
CA PHE A 120 70.62 -17.41 29.42
C PHE A 120 69.28 -16.67 29.27
N GLY A 121 68.32 -17.02 30.13
CA GLY A 121 66.96 -16.51 30.10
C GLY A 121 65.97 -17.61 30.45
N ARG A 122 64.73 -17.23 30.77
CA ARG A 122 63.64 -18.20 30.93
C ARG A 122 63.16 -18.58 29.53
N PRO A 123 63.31 -19.84 29.06
CA PRO A 123 62.63 -20.23 27.84
C PRO A 123 61.13 -20.01 28.07
N SER A 124 60.44 -19.40 27.10
CA SER A 124 58.99 -19.38 27.14
C SER A 124 58.51 -20.82 27.26
N SER A 125 57.66 -21.11 28.25
CA SER A 125 56.97 -22.40 28.23
C SER A 125 56.26 -22.46 26.90
N LYS A 126 56.37 -23.59 26.19
CA LYS A 126 55.57 -23.78 24.99
C LYS A 126 54.11 -23.53 25.42
N PRO A 127 53.41 -22.54 24.83
CA PRO A 127 52.00 -22.36 25.14
C PRO A 127 51.29 -23.67 24.80
N GLU A 128 50.26 -24.02 25.57
CA GLU A 128 49.35 -25.08 25.17
C GLU A 128 48.92 -24.85 23.73
N PRO A 129 48.86 -25.90 22.90
CA PRO A 129 48.49 -25.74 21.52
C PRO A 129 47.12 -25.08 21.46
N LEU A 130 47.02 -24.00 20.68
CA LEU A 130 45.78 -23.24 20.50
C LEU A 130 44.60 -24.15 20.17
N TYR A 131 44.86 -25.25 19.46
CA TYR A 131 43.87 -26.23 19.08
C TYR A 131 43.19 -26.91 20.29
N GLU A 132 43.92 -27.28 21.34
CA GLU A 132 43.32 -27.89 22.54
C GLU A 132 42.45 -26.90 23.33
N ILE A 133 42.81 -25.61 23.26
CA ILE A 133 42.05 -24.53 23.90
C ILE A 133 40.77 -24.24 23.11
N VAL A 134 40.87 -24.17 21.78
CA VAL A 134 39.73 -23.85 20.89
C VAL A 134 38.81 -25.06 20.71
N MET A 135 39.37 -26.26 20.62
CA MET A 135 38.66 -27.52 20.40
C MET A 135 39.07 -28.51 21.50
N PRO A 136 38.40 -28.46 22.67
CA PRO A 136 38.71 -29.38 23.75
C PRO A 136 38.47 -30.83 23.30
N ALA A 137 39.30 -31.75 23.80
CA ALA A 137 39.20 -33.17 23.46
C ALA A 137 37.86 -33.81 23.87
N LYS A 138 37.10 -33.17 24.78
CA LYS A 138 35.77 -33.63 25.19
C LYS A 138 34.75 -33.36 24.08
N PRO A 139 34.04 -34.38 23.56
CA PRO A 139 33.02 -34.16 22.56
C PRO A 139 31.81 -33.43 23.16
N ALA A 140 31.13 -32.63 22.34
CA ALA A 140 29.96 -31.86 22.76
C ALA A 140 28.84 -32.75 23.32
N GLU A 141 28.68 -33.98 22.80
CA GLU A 141 27.70 -34.95 23.29
C GLU A 141 27.94 -35.34 24.74
N GLN A 142 29.20 -35.57 25.12
CA GLN A 142 29.55 -35.92 26.50
C GLN A 142 29.28 -34.73 27.42
N VAL A 143 29.67 -33.52 27.02
CA VAL A 143 29.44 -32.30 27.80
C VAL A 143 27.94 -32.06 28.00
N ASN A 144 27.13 -32.24 26.97
CA ASN A 144 25.68 -32.08 27.06
C ASN A 144 25.02 -33.15 27.94
N ARG A 145 25.54 -34.38 27.93
CA ARG A 145 25.07 -35.44 28.84
C ARG A 145 25.37 -35.10 30.29
N GLU A 146 26.63 -34.74 30.58
CA GLU A 146 27.06 -34.30 31.93
C GLU A 146 26.23 -33.09 32.40
N PHE A 147 25.97 -32.14 31.50
CA PHE A 147 25.12 -30.98 31.78
C PHE A 147 23.66 -31.38 32.05
N GLY A 148 23.12 -32.33 31.28
CA GLY A 148 21.77 -32.84 31.46
C GLY A 148 21.56 -33.57 32.79
N GLU A 149 22.55 -34.35 33.23
CA GLU A 149 22.53 -35.04 34.52
C GLU A 149 22.47 -34.04 35.70
N PHE A 150 23.14 -32.90 35.59
CA PHE A 150 23.19 -31.87 36.64
C PHE A 150 22.13 -30.76 36.49
N HIS A 151 21.32 -30.82 35.43
CA HIS A 151 20.42 -29.72 35.04
C HIS A 151 19.45 -29.32 36.15
N GLU A 152 18.82 -30.28 36.84
CA GLU A 152 17.89 -29.99 37.93
C GLU A 152 18.53 -29.18 39.08
N GLN A 153 19.79 -29.50 39.44
CA GLN A 153 20.51 -28.79 40.49
C GLN A 153 20.93 -27.40 40.04
N HIS A 154 21.25 -27.25 38.75
CA HIS A 154 21.58 -25.97 38.15
C HIS A 154 20.35 -25.04 38.07
N ILE A 155 19.16 -25.58 37.80
CA ILE A 155 17.89 -24.85 37.90
C ILE A 155 17.67 -24.34 39.33
N ILE A 156 17.86 -25.19 40.35
CA ILE A 156 17.62 -24.80 41.75
C ILE A 156 18.61 -23.72 42.21
N SER A 157 19.88 -23.83 41.83
CA SER A 157 20.94 -22.93 42.29
C SER A 157 20.99 -21.60 41.54
N HIS A 158 20.80 -21.62 40.21
CA HIS A 158 21.02 -20.46 39.34
C HIS A 158 19.78 -20.04 38.55
N ASN A 159 18.64 -20.72 38.72
CA ASN A 159 17.40 -20.46 37.97
C ASN A 159 17.61 -20.48 36.44
N HIS A 160 18.50 -21.37 35.98
CA HIS A 160 18.91 -21.49 34.59
C HIS A 160 18.19 -22.66 33.91
N TYR A 161 17.27 -22.34 33.00
CA TYR A 161 16.46 -23.32 32.25
C TYR A 161 16.99 -23.50 30.82
N TRP A 162 16.65 -24.63 30.21
CA TRP A 162 16.84 -24.80 28.77
C TRP A 162 15.90 -23.91 27.95
N PRO A 163 16.26 -23.59 26.70
CA PRO A 163 15.35 -22.92 25.78
C PRO A 163 14.04 -23.70 25.66
N SER A 164 12.91 -23.02 25.87
CA SER A 164 11.55 -23.58 25.82
C SER A 164 11.20 -24.60 26.92
N GLU A 165 12.01 -24.72 27.97
CA GLU A 165 11.66 -25.53 29.13
C GLU A 165 10.57 -24.84 29.98
N LYS A 166 9.53 -25.59 30.34
CA LYS A 166 8.48 -25.12 31.25
C LYS A 166 8.97 -25.22 32.69
N ILE A 167 8.81 -24.14 33.46
CA ILE A 167 9.15 -24.11 34.88
C ILE A 167 8.27 -25.10 35.65
N ASN A 168 8.86 -26.18 36.15
CA ASN A 168 8.17 -27.12 37.01
C ASN A 168 8.37 -26.74 38.48
N ARG A 169 7.31 -26.25 39.12
CA ARG A 169 7.32 -25.85 40.55
C ARG A 169 7.08 -27.03 41.51
N LYS A 170 6.91 -28.25 40.99
CA LYS A 170 6.65 -29.47 41.78
C LYS A 170 5.45 -29.31 42.74
N TYR A 171 4.37 -28.66 42.28
CA TYR A 171 3.13 -28.55 43.07
C TYR A 171 2.51 -29.93 43.29
N GLU A 172 1.98 -30.15 44.50
CA GLU A 172 1.23 -31.37 44.85
C GLU A 172 -0.24 -31.28 44.39
N LYS A 173 -0.95 -32.42 44.41
CA LYS A 173 -2.38 -32.47 44.09
C LYS A 173 -3.14 -31.53 45.05
N PRO A 174 -4.12 -30.75 44.56
CA PRO A 174 -5.00 -31.03 43.41
C PRO A 174 -4.56 -30.45 42.06
N PHE A 175 -3.38 -29.84 41.95
CA PHE A 175 -2.92 -29.26 40.69
C PHE A 175 -2.55 -30.35 39.67
N ASP A 176 -3.23 -30.34 38.52
CA ASP A 176 -2.93 -31.22 37.37
C ASP A 176 -2.67 -30.36 36.11
N PRO A 177 -1.45 -30.33 35.55
CA PRO A 177 -1.11 -29.53 34.38
C PRO A 177 -1.98 -29.78 33.15
N GLN A 178 -2.64 -30.94 33.07
CA GLN A 178 -3.53 -31.30 31.96
C GLN A 178 -4.95 -30.74 32.12
N HIS A 179 -5.29 -30.22 33.31
CA HIS A 179 -6.60 -29.68 33.57
C HIS A 179 -6.78 -28.28 32.99
N THR A 180 -8.04 -27.94 32.70
CA THR A 180 -8.42 -26.56 32.38
C THR A 180 -8.58 -25.78 33.67
N PHE A 181 -7.77 -24.75 33.85
CA PHE A 181 -7.80 -23.86 35.00
C PHE A 181 -8.45 -22.53 34.64
N GLY A 182 -9.01 -21.86 35.64
CA GLY A 182 -9.74 -20.61 35.48
C GLY A 182 -11.21 -20.76 35.87
N GLN A 183 -11.84 -19.65 36.22
CA GLN A 183 -13.28 -19.63 36.47
C GLN A 183 -13.99 -19.88 35.14
N ARG A 184 -14.86 -20.90 35.09
CA ARG A 184 -15.77 -21.05 33.94
C ARG A 184 -16.67 -19.82 33.89
N THR A 185 -16.35 -18.90 32.98
CA THR A 185 -17.23 -17.80 32.68
C THR A 185 -18.49 -18.39 32.04
N THR A 186 -19.65 -18.08 32.60
CA THR A 186 -20.95 -18.42 31.99
C THR A 186 -21.21 -17.65 30.70
N PHE A 187 -20.34 -16.68 30.40
CA PHE A 187 -20.37 -15.86 29.21
C PHE A 187 -19.71 -16.58 28.04
N ASP A 188 -20.52 -16.89 27.03
CA ASP A 188 -20.05 -17.35 25.74
C ASP A 188 -19.68 -16.13 24.87
N GLY A 189 -18.38 -15.87 24.70
CA GLY A 189 -17.86 -14.77 23.88
C GLY A 189 -18.20 -14.90 22.39
N ILE A 190 -18.69 -16.06 21.95
CA ILE A 190 -19.17 -16.33 20.59
C ILE A 190 -20.57 -15.73 20.37
N GLY A 191 -21.28 -15.37 21.46
CA GLY A 191 -22.57 -14.68 21.39
C GLY A 191 -23.76 -15.59 21.07
N PHE A 192 -23.62 -16.91 21.23
CA PHE A 192 -24.69 -17.87 20.90
C PHE A 192 -25.97 -17.61 21.70
N MET A 193 -25.84 -17.22 22.97
CA MET A 193 -26.97 -16.89 23.85
C MET A 193 -27.54 -15.50 23.57
N VAL A 194 -26.80 -14.60 22.91
CA VAL A 194 -27.30 -13.28 22.52
C VAL A 194 -28.44 -13.42 21.52
N GLN A 195 -28.39 -14.41 20.63
CA GLN A 195 -29.47 -14.70 19.70
C GLN A 195 -30.79 -15.02 20.43
N ARG A 196 -30.73 -15.72 21.58
CA ARG A 196 -31.92 -16.01 22.40
C ARG A 196 -32.46 -14.74 23.06
N CYS A 197 -31.60 -13.85 23.53
CA CYS A 197 -32.03 -12.56 24.10
C CYS A 197 -32.60 -11.60 23.04
N LEU A 198 -32.10 -11.65 21.81
CA LEU A 198 -32.59 -10.83 20.70
C LEU A 198 -33.89 -11.37 20.09
N LYS A 199 -34.14 -12.68 20.20
CA LYS A 199 -35.36 -13.32 19.70
C LYS A 199 -36.38 -13.46 20.82
N GLN A 200 -37.19 -12.42 21.01
CA GLN A 200 -38.26 -12.38 22.01
C GLN A 200 -39.38 -13.43 21.78
N ASN A 201 -39.44 -14.08 20.61
CA ASN A 201 -40.63 -14.81 20.14
C ASN A 201 -40.40 -16.28 19.81
N GLN A 202 -39.31 -16.92 20.28
CA GLN A 202 -39.01 -18.32 19.98
C GLN A 202 -39.12 -19.23 21.22
N GLY A 203 -39.94 -18.83 22.19
CA GLY A 203 -40.47 -19.71 23.24
C GLY A 203 -41.93 -20.03 22.95
N ASP A 204 -42.40 -21.21 23.38
CA ASP A 204 -43.78 -21.71 23.25
C ASP A 204 -44.87 -20.84 23.93
N ASP A 205 -44.52 -19.63 24.38
CA ASP A 205 -45.36 -18.73 25.17
C ASP A 205 -46.22 -17.76 24.34
N HIS A 206 -46.14 -17.78 23.01
CA HIS A 206 -47.16 -17.10 22.16
C HIS A 206 -48.40 -17.98 21.95
N HIS A 207 -48.89 -18.60 23.02
CA HIS A 207 -50.25 -19.13 23.01
C HIS A 207 -51.19 -17.96 23.31
N VAL A 208 -51.79 -17.42 22.25
CA VAL A 208 -53.04 -16.63 22.26
C VAL A 208 -53.29 -15.87 23.57
N VAL A 209 -52.88 -14.61 23.66
CA VAL A 209 -53.28 -13.77 24.79
C VAL A 209 -54.80 -13.54 24.70
N ILE A 210 -55.58 -14.35 25.42
CA ILE A 210 -57.04 -14.25 25.44
C ILE A 210 -57.42 -13.03 26.30
N VAL A 211 -57.80 -11.94 25.64
CA VAL A 211 -58.27 -10.71 26.29
C VAL A 211 -59.78 -10.60 26.18
N ARG A 212 -60.42 -10.02 27.21
CA ARG A 212 -61.87 -9.76 27.20
C ARG A 212 -62.22 -8.70 26.16
N LYS A 213 -63.34 -8.88 25.44
CA LYS A 213 -63.80 -7.95 24.38
C LYS A 213 -63.87 -6.48 24.82
N PRO A 214 -64.47 -6.11 25.97
CA PRO A 214 -64.53 -4.70 26.39
C PRO A 214 -63.15 -4.09 26.66
N GLN A 215 -62.19 -4.91 27.08
CA GLN A 215 -60.81 -4.47 27.31
C GLN A 215 -60.08 -4.27 25.97
N MET A 216 -60.32 -5.14 24.99
CA MET A 216 -59.82 -4.94 23.62
C MET A 216 -60.44 -3.71 22.96
N ASP A 217 -61.75 -3.51 23.09
CA ASP A 217 -62.44 -2.33 22.56
C ASP A 217 -61.93 -1.02 23.21
N PHE A 218 -61.62 -1.08 24.51
CA PHE A 218 -60.96 0.04 25.20
C PHE A 218 -59.57 0.28 24.63
N ILE A 219 -58.75 -0.77 24.48
CA ILE A 219 -57.39 -0.67 23.93
C ILE A 219 -57.41 -0.09 22.51
N ASP A 220 -58.28 -0.58 21.63
CA ASP A 220 -58.43 -0.10 20.25
C ASP A 220 -58.88 1.37 20.18
N ARG A 221 -59.63 1.82 21.19
CA ARG A 221 -60.07 3.23 21.32
C ARG A 221 -58.98 4.13 21.88
N THR A 222 -58.20 3.67 22.86
CA THR A 222 -57.23 4.50 23.59
C THR A 222 -55.82 4.44 23.04
N TYR A 223 -55.38 3.27 22.57
CA TYR A 223 -54.04 3.04 22.04
C TYR A 223 -54.10 2.93 20.53
N GLY A 224 -53.49 3.90 19.85
CA GLY A 224 -53.52 3.97 18.39
C GLY A 224 -52.56 2.95 17.75
N PRO A 225 -53.00 2.17 16.75
CA PRO A 225 -52.08 1.39 15.94
C PRO A 225 -51.09 2.31 15.22
N LEU A 226 -49.82 1.92 15.20
CA LEU A 226 -48.76 2.67 14.51
C LEU A 226 -49.08 2.76 13.01
N GLY A 227 -49.15 3.98 12.48
CA GLY A 227 -49.39 4.25 11.06
C GLY A 227 -50.85 4.09 10.60
N LEU A 228 -51.77 3.69 11.48
CA LEU A 228 -53.20 3.59 11.20
C LEU A 228 -53.97 4.61 12.04
N LYS A 229 -55.07 5.12 11.49
CA LYS A 229 -55.96 6.03 12.21
C LYS A 229 -56.76 5.24 13.25
N TYR A 230 -57.05 5.85 14.39
CA TYR A 230 -58.02 5.32 15.36
C TYR A 230 -59.33 4.96 14.67
N LYS A 231 -59.88 3.79 15.01
CA LYS A 231 -61.24 3.40 14.62
C LYS A 231 -62.25 4.26 15.38
N LYS A 232 -62.44 5.49 14.90
CA LYS A 232 -63.32 6.49 15.52
C LYS A 232 -64.80 6.12 15.38
N TYR A 233 -65.16 5.37 14.33
CA TYR A 233 -66.53 5.00 14.03
C TYR A 233 -66.69 3.49 14.12
N PRO A 234 -67.79 2.98 14.71
CA PRO A 234 -68.06 1.56 14.81
C PRO A 234 -68.52 0.92 13.48
N TYR A 235 -68.77 1.74 12.45
CA TYR A 235 -69.23 1.30 11.13
C TYR A 235 -68.17 1.56 10.07
N ASP A 236 -67.98 0.60 9.17
CA ASP A 236 -67.12 0.76 8.01
C ASP A 236 -67.77 1.73 7.03
N VAL A 237 -67.07 2.83 6.77
CA VAL A 237 -67.51 3.84 5.82
C VAL A 237 -67.21 3.28 4.41
N PRO A 238 -68.21 3.22 3.50
CA PRO A 238 -67.97 2.81 2.11
C PRO A 238 -66.85 3.63 1.46
N ASP A 239 -66.11 3.04 0.52
CA ASP A 239 -64.99 3.69 -0.16
C ASP A 239 -65.49 4.84 -1.05
N MET A 240 -65.64 6.00 -0.41
CA MET A 240 -66.09 7.24 -1.01
C MET A 240 -65.03 8.31 -0.74
N MET A 241 -64.71 9.12 -1.75
CA MET A 241 -63.83 10.26 -1.57
C MET A 241 -64.54 11.27 -0.66
N HIS A 242 -64.04 11.43 0.56
CA HIS A 242 -64.56 12.42 1.49
C HIS A 242 -64.11 13.84 1.10
N GLY A 243 -65.07 14.76 1.06
CA GLY A 243 -64.85 16.16 0.68
C GLY A 243 -65.59 16.55 -0.59
N LEU A 244 -65.65 17.87 -0.86
CA LEU A 244 -66.23 18.39 -2.09
C LEU A 244 -65.24 18.19 -3.24
N ARG A 245 -65.59 17.32 -4.20
CA ARG A 245 -64.83 17.20 -5.45
C ARG A 245 -64.93 18.51 -6.22
N ARG A 246 -63.85 19.28 -6.29
CA ARG A 246 -63.75 20.41 -7.20
C ARG A 246 -63.84 19.86 -8.62
N GLN A 247 -64.88 20.20 -9.35
CA GLN A 247 -64.98 19.86 -10.76
C GLN A 247 -63.81 20.51 -11.48
N THR A 248 -63.15 19.77 -12.38
CA THR A 248 -62.15 20.36 -13.27
C THR A 248 -62.83 21.46 -14.07
N PRO A 249 -62.28 22.69 -14.10
CA PRO A 249 -62.85 23.74 -14.93
C PRO A 249 -62.84 23.24 -16.38
N LYS A 250 -63.97 23.38 -17.07
CA LYS A 250 -64.10 22.99 -18.50
C LYS A 250 -63.22 23.81 -19.44
N CYS A 251 -62.51 24.81 -18.91
CA CYS A 251 -61.70 25.75 -19.66
C CYS A 251 -60.27 25.70 -19.12
N ASP A 252 -59.34 25.25 -19.97
CA ASP A 252 -57.91 25.24 -19.67
C ASP A 252 -57.29 26.62 -19.99
N VAL A 253 -56.20 26.99 -19.32
CA VAL A 253 -55.51 28.27 -19.52
C VAL A 253 -55.07 28.42 -20.99
N LYS A 254 -54.69 27.32 -21.62
CA LYS A 254 -54.38 27.29 -23.05
C LYS A 254 -55.57 27.67 -23.93
N MET A 255 -56.79 27.21 -23.59
CA MET A 255 -58.01 27.57 -24.32
C MET A 255 -58.37 29.06 -24.15
N LEU A 256 -58.09 29.65 -22.97
CA LEU A 256 -58.23 31.08 -22.74
C LEU A 256 -57.22 31.92 -23.53
N LEU A 257 -56.00 31.41 -23.70
CA LEU A 257 -54.95 32.08 -24.49
C LEU A 257 -55.21 31.98 -26.00
N GLU A 258 -55.78 30.86 -26.46
CA GLU A 258 -56.03 30.57 -27.88
C GLU A 258 -57.44 30.97 -28.35
N ASN A 259 -58.32 31.46 -27.46
CA ASN A 259 -59.73 31.78 -27.74
C ASN A 259 -60.50 30.64 -28.43
N THR A 260 -60.14 29.40 -28.13
CA THR A 260 -60.80 28.21 -28.67
C THR A 260 -61.90 27.74 -27.73
N THR A 261 -63.06 27.38 -28.29
CA THR A 261 -64.16 26.81 -27.51
C THR A 261 -63.90 25.32 -27.23
N PRO A 262 -64.21 24.80 -26.03
CA PRO A 262 -64.10 23.37 -25.76
C PRO A 262 -65.07 22.62 -26.67
N HIS A 263 -64.52 21.96 -27.68
CA HIS A 263 -65.33 21.14 -28.59
C HIS A 263 -65.57 19.78 -27.94
N THR A 264 -66.83 19.46 -27.66
CA THR A 264 -67.24 18.21 -26.97
C THR A 264 -66.77 16.93 -27.69
N SER A 265 -66.44 17.00 -28.99
CA SER A 265 -65.86 15.89 -29.74
C SER A 265 -64.40 15.60 -29.34
N ASN A 266 -63.60 16.65 -29.08
CA ASN A 266 -62.20 16.48 -28.67
C ASN A 266 -62.12 15.84 -27.28
N ASP A 267 -63.01 16.22 -26.36
CA ASP A 267 -63.08 15.59 -25.03
C ASP A 267 -63.42 14.09 -25.13
N LYS A 268 -64.33 13.70 -26.04
CA LYS A 268 -64.66 12.29 -26.28
C LYS A 268 -63.47 11.52 -26.85
N LEU A 269 -62.71 12.12 -27.77
CA LEU A 269 -61.49 11.52 -28.32
C LEU A 269 -60.38 11.39 -27.27
N VAL A 270 -60.14 12.44 -26.47
CA VAL A 270 -59.14 12.42 -25.39
C VAL A 270 -59.51 11.34 -24.37
N ASN A 271 -60.79 11.25 -23.99
CA ASN A 271 -61.27 10.19 -23.10
C ASN A 271 -61.07 8.80 -23.72
N ALA A 272 -61.36 8.62 -25.00
CA ALA A 272 -61.17 7.37 -25.72
C ALA A 272 -59.69 6.93 -25.78
N PHE A 273 -58.77 7.84 -26.10
CA PHE A 273 -57.33 7.56 -26.08
C PHE A 273 -56.81 7.30 -24.67
N SER A 274 -57.32 8.00 -23.66
CA SER A 274 -56.97 7.74 -22.26
C SER A 274 -57.38 6.31 -21.85
N HIS A 275 -58.58 5.87 -22.25
CA HIS A 275 -59.08 4.54 -21.99
C HIS A 275 -58.24 3.46 -22.70
N LEU A 276 -57.84 3.70 -23.96
CA LEU A 276 -56.92 2.83 -24.70
C LEU A 276 -55.56 2.69 -23.98
N ASN A 277 -54.99 3.79 -23.50
CA ASN A 277 -53.73 3.75 -22.75
C ASN A 277 -53.84 3.01 -21.41
N ILE A 278 -54.95 3.19 -20.68
CA ILE A 278 -55.24 2.45 -19.46
C ILE A 278 -55.32 0.95 -19.76
N LEU A 279 -56.00 0.57 -20.86
CA LEU A 279 -56.10 -0.80 -21.32
C LEU A 279 -54.72 -1.42 -21.63
N ARG A 280 -53.87 -0.71 -22.38
CA ARG A 280 -52.48 -1.14 -22.68
C ARG A 280 -51.70 -1.43 -21.40
N GLN A 281 -51.71 -0.49 -20.45
CA GLN A 281 -51.02 -0.65 -19.16
C GLN A 281 -51.59 -1.80 -18.32
N ALA A 282 -52.92 -1.95 -18.31
CA ALA A 282 -53.58 -3.03 -17.57
C ALA A 282 -53.19 -4.41 -18.08
N LEU A 283 -52.96 -4.56 -19.39
CA LEU A 283 -52.52 -5.81 -20.00
C LEU A 283 -51.05 -6.13 -19.70
N GLN A 284 -50.17 -5.14 -19.68
CA GLN A 284 -48.76 -5.33 -19.31
C GLN A 284 -48.58 -5.76 -17.86
N ARG A 285 -49.38 -5.20 -16.94
CA ARG A 285 -49.30 -5.56 -15.51
C ARG A 285 -49.70 -7.02 -15.24
N ARG A 286 -50.31 -7.72 -16.21
CA ARG A 286 -50.73 -9.11 -16.05
C ARG A 286 -49.59 -10.05 -16.49
N PRO A 287 -48.96 -10.80 -15.57
CA PRO A 287 -47.85 -11.71 -15.91
C PRO A 287 -48.31 -12.93 -16.70
N ASN A 288 -49.59 -13.32 -16.59
CA ASN A 288 -50.15 -14.52 -17.21
C ASN A 288 -50.83 -14.24 -18.56
N PHE A 289 -50.69 -13.02 -19.10
CA PHE A 289 -51.34 -12.64 -20.35
C PHE A 289 -50.30 -12.53 -21.46
N HIS A 290 -50.31 -13.49 -22.39
CA HIS A 290 -49.53 -13.39 -23.61
C HIS A 290 -50.42 -12.93 -24.77
N MET A 291 -49.94 -11.97 -25.57
CA MET A 291 -50.68 -11.45 -26.72
C MET A 291 -51.01 -12.55 -27.75
N PHE A 292 -50.17 -13.60 -27.80
CA PHE A 292 -50.37 -14.79 -28.63
C PHE A 292 -51.63 -15.57 -28.25
N ASP A 293 -52.01 -15.61 -26.97
CA ASP A 293 -53.21 -16.30 -26.50
C ASP A 293 -54.48 -15.58 -26.97
N LEU A 294 -54.44 -14.24 -26.97
CA LEU A 294 -55.51 -13.41 -27.51
C LEU A 294 -55.66 -13.60 -29.02
N LEU A 295 -54.55 -13.58 -29.76
CA LEU A 295 -54.55 -13.81 -31.21
C LEU A 295 -55.09 -15.21 -31.56
N SER A 296 -54.63 -16.24 -30.86
CA SER A 296 -55.07 -17.63 -31.06
C SER A 296 -56.57 -17.81 -30.76
N LEU A 297 -57.12 -17.07 -29.80
CA LEU A 297 -58.55 -17.12 -29.48
C LEU A 297 -59.41 -16.38 -30.50
N LEU A 298 -58.88 -15.30 -31.08
CA LEU A 298 -59.52 -14.56 -32.18
C LEU A 298 -59.54 -15.42 -33.45
N GLU A 299 -58.42 -16.05 -33.82
CA GLU A 299 -58.34 -16.97 -34.96
C GLU A 299 -59.28 -18.18 -34.84
N LYS A 300 -59.45 -18.75 -33.64
CA LYS A 300 -60.40 -19.84 -33.39
C LYS A 300 -61.86 -19.44 -33.60
N LYS A 301 -62.17 -18.15 -33.50
CA LYS A 301 -63.53 -17.61 -33.68
C LYS A 301 -63.79 -17.15 -35.10
N ASP A 302 -62.76 -16.82 -35.86
CA ASP A 302 -62.83 -16.59 -37.30
C ASP A 302 -62.87 -17.92 -38.08
N LYS A 303 -64.08 -18.47 -38.26
CA LYS A 303 -64.29 -19.70 -39.04
C LYS A 303 -63.96 -19.51 -40.53
N GLU A 304 -63.96 -18.27 -41.02
CA GLU A 304 -63.81 -17.92 -42.43
C GLU A 304 -62.36 -17.52 -42.79
N ARG A 305 -61.49 -17.35 -41.79
CA ARG A 305 -60.09 -16.88 -41.92
C ARG A 305 -59.97 -15.61 -42.77
N THR A 306 -60.95 -14.73 -42.64
CA THR A 306 -60.96 -13.49 -43.41
C THR A 306 -60.06 -12.43 -42.80
N GLY A 307 -59.56 -12.63 -41.57
CA GLY A 307 -58.71 -11.64 -40.90
C GLY A 307 -59.52 -10.58 -40.12
N TYR A 308 -60.85 -10.67 -40.18
CA TYR A 308 -61.77 -9.66 -39.67
C TYR A 308 -62.79 -10.25 -38.70
N LEU A 309 -63.03 -9.55 -37.60
CA LEU A 309 -64.07 -9.90 -36.63
C LEU A 309 -64.91 -8.68 -36.27
N PRO A 310 -66.19 -8.88 -35.91
CA PRO A 310 -67.01 -7.80 -35.42
C PRO A 310 -66.60 -7.37 -34.01
N LEU A 311 -66.71 -6.05 -33.75
CA LEU A 311 -66.29 -5.43 -32.49
C LEU A 311 -66.90 -6.11 -31.26
N GLU A 312 -68.18 -6.50 -31.35
CA GLU A 312 -68.90 -7.19 -30.27
C GLU A 312 -68.26 -8.53 -29.91
N GLN A 313 -67.85 -9.31 -30.92
CA GLN A 313 -67.20 -10.61 -30.69
C GLN A 313 -65.79 -10.44 -30.10
N ILE A 314 -65.05 -9.40 -30.50
CA ILE A 314 -63.75 -9.08 -29.92
C ILE A 314 -63.91 -8.71 -28.44
N ILE A 315 -64.91 -7.88 -28.12
CA ILE A 315 -65.22 -7.49 -26.74
C ILE A 315 -65.62 -8.71 -25.90
N ASP A 316 -66.45 -9.61 -26.43
CA ASP A 316 -66.82 -10.86 -25.75
C ASP A 316 -65.62 -11.76 -25.44
N ILE A 317 -64.65 -11.84 -26.36
CA ILE A 317 -63.40 -12.59 -26.15
C ILE A 317 -62.54 -11.91 -25.07
N MET A 318 -62.46 -10.59 -25.09
CA MET A 318 -61.76 -9.83 -24.05
C MET A 318 -62.41 -10.01 -22.67
N HIS A 319 -63.74 -10.06 -22.59
CA HIS A 319 -64.46 -10.36 -21.35
C HIS A 319 -64.19 -11.78 -20.84
N LYS A 320 -64.10 -12.78 -21.74
CA LYS A 320 -63.72 -14.16 -21.38
C LYS A 320 -62.29 -14.25 -20.83
N LEU A 321 -61.41 -13.37 -21.28
CA LEU A 321 -60.05 -13.21 -20.74
C LEU A 321 -60.00 -12.31 -19.48
N HIS A 322 -61.16 -11.99 -18.91
CA HIS A 322 -61.32 -11.10 -17.76
C HIS A 322 -60.71 -9.71 -17.96
N ILE A 323 -60.72 -9.20 -19.20
CA ILE A 323 -60.31 -7.82 -19.52
C ILE A 323 -61.58 -6.98 -19.56
N ARG A 324 -61.62 -5.91 -18.75
CA ARG A 324 -62.76 -4.98 -18.72
C ARG A 324 -62.52 -3.89 -19.76
N VAL A 325 -63.43 -3.76 -20.73
CA VAL A 325 -63.33 -2.82 -21.85
C VAL A 325 -64.66 -2.09 -22.02
N ASP A 326 -64.63 -0.77 -22.14
CA ASP A 326 -65.78 0.04 -22.56
C ASP A 326 -65.93 0.02 -24.10
N SER A 327 -67.08 -0.47 -24.57
CA SER A 327 -67.43 -0.57 -26.00
C SER A 327 -67.47 0.80 -26.70
N GLN A 328 -67.95 1.84 -26.03
CA GLN A 328 -68.16 3.16 -26.65
C GLN A 328 -66.84 3.91 -26.84
N GLN A 329 -65.95 3.86 -25.83
CA GLN A 329 -64.63 4.49 -25.90
C GLN A 329 -63.74 3.78 -26.93
N LEU A 330 -63.81 2.45 -26.99
CA LEU A 330 -63.05 1.68 -27.96
C LEU A 330 -63.51 1.99 -29.40
N ARG A 331 -64.83 2.08 -29.63
CA ARG A 331 -65.40 2.46 -30.92
C ARG A 331 -64.92 3.85 -31.38
N VAL A 332 -64.96 4.85 -30.49
CA VAL A 332 -64.53 6.23 -30.81
C VAL A 332 -63.04 6.28 -31.16
N ALA A 333 -62.19 5.53 -30.46
CA ALA A 333 -60.77 5.43 -30.78
C ALA A 333 -60.50 4.72 -32.12
N LEU A 334 -61.20 3.61 -32.39
CA LEU A 334 -61.02 2.83 -33.62
C LEU A 334 -61.53 3.57 -34.86
N GLY A 335 -62.63 4.33 -34.74
CA GLY A 335 -63.12 5.20 -35.82
C GLY A 335 -62.14 6.32 -36.16
N HIS A 336 -61.55 6.97 -35.15
CA HIS A 336 -60.52 7.99 -35.39
C HIS A 336 -59.26 7.41 -36.07
N LEU A 337 -58.92 6.16 -35.76
CA LEU A 337 -57.75 5.48 -36.33
C LEU A 337 -58.04 4.80 -37.68
N GLN A 338 -59.26 4.94 -38.21
CA GLN A 338 -59.70 4.35 -39.48
C GLN A 338 -59.49 2.82 -39.54
N LEU A 339 -59.59 2.13 -38.40
CA LEU A 339 -59.38 0.68 -38.29
C LEU A 339 -60.68 -0.13 -38.50
N LEU A 340 -61.78 0.55 -38.79
CA LEU A 340 -63.08 -0.05 -39.09
C LEU A 340 -63.25 -0.12 -40.62
N ARG A 341 -63.44 -1.32 -41.17
CA ARG A 341 -64.08 -1.45 -42.49
C ARG A 341 -65.59 -1.40 -42.30
N ASP A 342 -66.22 -0.51 -43.05
CA ASP A 342 -67.66 -0.21 -43.08
C ASP A 342 -68.19 0.49 -41.81
N GLU A 343 -67.92 1.81 -41.70
CA GLU A 343 -68.47 2.65 -40.63
C GLU A 343 -70.00 2.76 -40.74
N GLY A 344 -70.72 2.26 -39.72
CA GLY A 344 -72.17 2.47 -39.57
C GLY A 344 -73.08 1.32 -40.02
N CYS A 345 -72.53 0.16 -40.41
CA CYS A 345 -73.32 -1.06 -40.69
C CYS A 345 -73.36 -1.99 -39.47
N ALA A 346 -74.40 -2.84 -39.36
CA ALA A 346 -74.54 -3.83 -38.28
C ALA A 346 -73.42 -4.90 -38.25
N THR A 347 -72.60 -4.96 -39.30
CA THR A 347 -71.43 -5.83 -39.41
C THR A 347 -70.16 -5.00 -39.53
N GLU A 348 -69.84 -4.23 -38.48
CA GLU A 348 -68.55 -3.54 -38.39
C GLU A 348 -67.44 -4.57 -38.34
N ARG A 349 -66.45 -4.48 -39.21
CA ARG A 349 -65.36 -5.47 -39.29
C ARG A 349 -64.04 -4.82 -38.92
N ILE A 350 -63.37 -5.40 -37.93
CA ILE A 350 -62.06 -4.94 -37.45
C ILE A 350 -61.01 -5.99 -37.81
N SER A 351 -59.89 -5.53 -38.36
CA SER A 351 -58.70 -6.38 -38.51
C SER A 351 -58.16 -6.75 -37.13
N TYR A 352 -58.25 -8.02 -36.76
CA TYR A 352 -57.82 -8.45 -35.43
C TYR A 352 -56.29 -8.33 -35.25
N GLU A 353 -55.52 -8.39 -36.33
CA GLU A 353 -54.06 -8.19 -36.28
C GLU A 353 -53.69 -6.75 -35.94
N GLU A 354 -54.33 -5.78 -36.59
CA GLU A 354 -54.09 -4.36 -36.36
C GLU A 354 -54.59 -3.93 -34.98
N PHE A 355 -55.71 -4.51 -34.53
CA PHE A 355 -56.22 -4.35 -33.18
C PHE A 355 -55.21 -4.87 -32.13
N CYS A 356 -54.66 -6.07 -32.34
CA CYS A 356 -53.63 -6.63 -31.47
C CYS A 356 -52.35 -5.78 -31.47
N ARG A 357 -51.93 -5.24 -32.62
CA ARG A 357 -50.79 -4.30 -32.71
C ARG A 357 -51.06 -3.02 -31.92
N LEU A 358 -52.28 -2.46 -32.01
CA LEU A 358 -52.69 -1.26 -31.29
C LEU A 358 -52.71 -1.44 -29.77
N ILE A 359 -53.10 -2.63 -29.31
CA ILE A 359 -53.12 -2.97 -27.88
C ILE A 359 -51.73 -3.35 -27.36
N SER A 360 -50.83 -3.80 -28.23
CA SER A 360 -49.46 -4.12 -27.81
C SER A 360 -48.70 -2.86 -27.38
N ILE A 361 -47.99 -2.92 -26.24
CA ILE A 361 -47.14 -1.81 -25.79
C ILE A 361 -45.87 -1.68 -26.64
N GLN A 362 -45.42 -2.81 -27.20
CA GLN A 362 -44.20 -2.89 -27.99
C GLN A 362 -44.29 -2.08 -29.29
N VAL A 363 -45.50 -1.92 -29.83
CA VAL A 363 -45.74 -1.08 -31.01
C VAL A 363 -46.20 0.31 -30.54
N PRO A 364 -45.52 1.40 -30.91
CA PRO A 364 -46.02 2.74 -30.62
C PRO A 364 -47.38 2.94 -31.27
N LEU A 365 -48.27 3.73 -30.64
CA LEU A 365 -49.53 4.09 -31.27
C LEU A 365 -49.23 4.80 -32.60
N PRO A 366 -49.99 4.51 -33.68
CA PRO A 366 -49.88 5.28 -34.91
C PRO A 366 -50.02 6.76 -34.58
N ALA A 367 -49.18 7.59 -35.23
CA ALA A 367 -49.14 9.01 -34.96
C ALA A 367 -50.52 9.62 -35.23
N THR A 368 -51.31 9.78 -34.18
CA THR A 368 -52.52 10.59 -34.22
C THR A 368 -52.04 11.99 -34.50
N GLY A 369 -52.40 12.55 -35.67
CA GLY A 369 -52.13 13.96 -35.97
C GLY A 369 -52.50 14.82 -34.77
N ASN A 370 -51.71 15.87 -34.50
CA ASN A 370 -51.77 16.62 -33.25
C ASN A 370 -53.23 16.90 -32.85
N VAL A 371 -53.72 16.22 -31.80
CA VAL A 371 -55.01 16.54 -31.18
C VAL A 371 -54.99 17.98 -30.62
N SER A 372 -53.77 18.50 -30.41
CA SER A 372 -53.54 19.93 -30.28
C SER A 372 -53.53 20.59 -31.65
N ALA A 373 -54.54 21.40 -31.94
CA ALA A 373 -54.52 22.35 -33.04
C ALA A 373 -53.42 23.40 -32.82
N LEU A 374 -52.14 23.03 -32.96
CA LEU A 374 -51.09 24.02 -33.14
C LEU A 374 -51.13 24.45 -34.62
N PRO A 375 -51.33 25.74 -34.93
CA PRO A 375 -51.15 26.21 -36.29
C PRO A 375 -49.68 26.02 -36.68
N GLU A 376 -49.45 25.63 -37.93
CA GLU A 376 -48.13 25.43 -38.55
C GLU A 376 -47.20 26.65 -38.45
N ASN A 377 -47.73 27.83 -38.11
CA ASN A 377 -47.05 29.11 -38.09
C ASN A 377 -46.44 29.50 -36.73
N SER A 378 -45.87 28.57 -35.96
CA SER A 378 -45.05 28.93 -34.80
C SER A 378 -43.60 29.18 -35.25
N TYR A 379 -43.24 30.44 -35.46
CA TYR A 379 -42.02 30.85 -36.17
C TYR A 379 -40.68 30.54 -35.49
N ASN A 380 -40.61 30.04 -34.25
CA ASN A 380 -39.32 29.67 -33.63
C ASN A 380 -39.49 28.51 -32.64
N GLN A 381 -39.19 27.28 -33.07
CA GLN A 381 -39.16 26.09 -32.20
C GLN A 381 -37.76 25.81 -31.59
N GLU A 382 -36.84 26.77 -31.71
CA GLU A 382 -35.51 26.68 -31.14
C GLU A 382 -35.55 27.14 -29.68
N THR A 383 -35.62 26.17 -28.77
CA THR A 383 -35.40 26.43 -27.35
C THR A 383 -33.90 26.69 -27.10
N THR A 384 -33.58 27.49 -26.09
CA THR A 384 -32.19 27.72 -25.62
C THR A 384 -31.44 26.41 -25.37
N TYR A 385 -32.15 25.37 -24.92
CA TYR A 385 -31.61 24.02 -24.76
C TYR A 385 -31.23 23.35 -26.09
N ARG A 386 -32.07 23.48 -27.14
CA ARG A 386 -31.73 22.98 -28.49
C ARG A 386 -30.52 23.68 -29.09
N LEU A 387 -30.39 24.99 -28.86
CA LEU A 387 -29.23 25.77 -29.29
C LEU A 387 -27.94 25.32 -28.57
N LEU A 388 -28.00 25.07 -27.27
CA LEU A 388 -26.86 24.55 -26.49
C LEU A 388 -26.45 23.13 -26.94
N CYS A 389 -27.42 22.27 -27.27
CA CYS A 389 -27.15 20.92 -27.76
C CYS A 389 -26.76 20.87 -29.25
N ALA A 390 -26.76 21.99 -29.98
CA ALA A 390 -26.35 22.03 -31.38
C ALA A 390 -24.85 21.75 -31.56
N ASP A 391 -24.03 22.01 -30.53
CA ASP A 391 -22.59 21.73 -30.53
C ASP A 391 -22.26 20.24 -30.64
N LEU A 392 -23.15 19.36 -30.16
CA LEU A 392 -23.00 17.90 -30.28
C LEU A 392 -23.01 17.42 -31.74
N LYS A 393 -23.58 18.21 -32.65
CA LYS A 393 -23.64 17.91 -34.08
C LYS A 393 -22.49 18.54 -34.88
N LYS A 394 -21.62 19.35 -34.25
CA LYS A 394 -20.46 19.94 -34.92
C LYS A 394 -19.35 18.89 -35.00
N THR A 395 -18.89 18.58 -36.21
CA THR A 395 -17.66 17.80 -36.39
C THR A 395 -16.44 18.66 -36.04
N PRO A 396 -15.42 18.13 -35.34
CA PRO A 396 -14.21 18.88 -35.04
C PRO A 396 -13.49 19.22 -36.35
N ASN A 397 -13.06 20.48 -36.47
CA ASN A 397 -12.42 21.01 -37.67
C ASN A 397 -11.01 20.41 -37.84
N THR A 398 -10.84 19.51 -38.81
CA THR A 398 -9.60 18.75 -39.09
C THR A 398 -8.41 19.64 -39.44
N ASP A 399 -8.65 20.89 -39.86
CA ASP A 399 -7.61 21.77 -40.42
C ASP A 399 -6.92 22.66 -39.37
N ARG A 400 -7.42 22.70 -38.13
CA ARG A 400 -6.78 23.47 -37.04
C ARG A 400 -5.70 22.65 -36.33
N VAL A 401 -4.60 22.37 -37.03
CA VAL A 401 -3.36 22.00 -36.35
C VAL A 401 -2.76 23.27 -35.76
N ALA A 402 -2.92 23.45 -34.44
CA ALA A 402 -2.20 24.50 -33.73
C ALA A 402 -0.69 24.25 -33.89
N ARG A 403 -0.03 25.01 -34.78
CA ARG A 403 1.43 24.99 -34.93
C ARG A 403 2.06 25.51 -33.64
N LYS A 404 2.30 24.61 -32.69
CA LYS A 404 3.12 24.89 -31.50
C LYS A 404 4.59 24.65 -31.88
N HIS A 405 5.47 25.54 -31.39
CA HIS A 405 6.90 25.58 -31.68
C HIS A 405 7.59 24.21 -31.58
N ASN A 406 8.59 23.96 -32.45
CA ASN A 406 9.47 22.78 -32.56
C ASN A 406 9.55 21.91 -31.29
N LEU A 407 8.54 21.07 -31.06
CA LEU A 407 8.56 20.06 -30.02
C LEU A 407 9.34 18.85 -30.54
N THR A 408 10.08 18.21 -29.64
CA THR A 408 10.68 16.91 -29.97
C THR A 408 9.58 15.88 -30.27
N PRO A 409 9.83 14.84 -31.08
CA PRO A 409 8.83 13.82 -31.40
C PRO A 409 8.17 13.21 -30.15
N GLU A 410 8.96 13.00 -29.08
CA GLU A 410 8.49 12.50 -27.79
C GLU A 410 7.53 13.47 -27.07
N GLN A 411 7.82 14.77 -27.11
CA GLN A 411 6.94 15.79 -26.54
C GLN A 411 5.65 15.96 -27.37
N GLN A 412 5.72 15.75 -28.68
CA GLN A 412 4.54 15.77 -29.55
C GLN A 412 3.62 14.58 -29.26
N ASP A 413 4.19 13.40 -28.99
CA ASP A 413 3.42 12.21 -28.58
C ASP A 413 2.75 12.40 -27.22
N ALA A 414 3.45 13.00 -26.24
CA ALA A 414 2.87 13.31 -24.93
C ALA A 414 1.66 14.26 -25.02
N VAL A 415 1.68 15.23 -25.94
CA VAL A 415 0.56 16.16 -26.19
C VAL A 415 -0.59 15.47 -26.94
N ASN A 416 -0.27 14.54 -27.83
CA ASN A 416 -1.26 13.84 -28.66
C ASN A 416 -1.91 12.64 -27.96
N THR A 417 -1.34 12.16 -26.84
CA THR A 417 -1.85 11.00 -26.11
C THR A 417 -3.25 11.26 -25.57
N ARG A 418 -4.23 10.45 -25.99
CA ARG A 418 -5.63 10.58 -25.55
C ARG A 418 -5.86 9.85 -24.23
N VAL A 419 -6.87 10.28 -23.46
CA VAL A 419 -7.26 9.62 -22.19
C VAL A 419 -7.56 8.13 -22.40
N GLN A 420 -8.17 7.76 -23.53
CA GLN A 420 -8.44 6.38 -23.88
C GLN A 420 -7.16 5.53 -23.98
N GLU A 421 -6.09 6.08 -24.54
CA GLU A 421 -4.80 5.40 -24.73
C GLU A 421 -4.06 5.21 -23.39
N LEU A 422 -4.31 6.07 -22.40
CA LEU A 422 -3.79 5.91 -21.03
C LEU A 422 -4.54 4.82 -20.26
N ILE A 423 -5.85 4.71 -20.47
CA ILE A 423 -6.68 3.70 -19.80
C ILE A 423 -6.45 2.32 -20.43
N TYR A 424 -6.27 2.27 -21.76
CA TYR A 424 -6.04 1.05 -22.54
C TYR A 424 -4.79 1.20 -23.43
N PRO A 425 -3.58 1.09 -22.86
CA PRO A 425 -2.37 1.22 -23.65
C PRO A 425 -2.15 0.01 -24.55
N ASP A 426 -1.86 0.28 -25.82
CA ASP A 426 -1.51 -0.75 -26.81
C ASP A 426 -0.22 -1.50 -26.43
N PHE A 427 -0.05 -2.71 -26.96
CA PHE A 427 1.14 -3.53 -26.71
C PHE A 427 2.44 -2.79 -27.09
N SER A 428 2.39 -2.00 -28.17
CA SER A 428 3.51 -1.15 -28.60
C SER A 428 3.87 -0.09 -27.55
N MET A 429 2.87 0.56 -26.94
CA MET A 429 3.09 1.55 -25.89
C MET A 429 3.64 0.92 -24.61
N LYS A 430 3.18 -0.29 -24.25
CA LYS A 430 3.73 -1.06 -23.12
C LYS A 430 5.20 -1.43 -23.32
N SER A 431 5.61 -1.61 -24.58
CA SER A 431 7.00 -1.91 -24.96
C SER A 431 7.88 -0.65 -25.09
N GLY A 432 7.31 0.54 -24.82
CA GLY A 432 8.02 1.82 -24.86
C GLY A 432 8.06 2.50 -26.24
N LEU A 433 7.27 2.04 -27.21
CA LEU A 433 7.19 2.64 -28.54
C LEU A 433 6.05 3.66 -28.63
N GLY A 434 6.35 4.85 -29.17
CA GLY A 434 5.40 5.93 -29.37
C GLY A 434 4.76 5.95 -30.76
N PRO A 435 3.59 6.58 -30.95
CA PRO A 435 2.98 6.78 -32.28
C PRO A 435 3.89 7.49 -33.29
N SER A 436 4.80 8.36 -32.85
CA SER A 436 5.77 9.03 -33.72
C SER A 436 6.85 8.07 -34.26
N ASP A 437 7.20 7.01 -33.52
CA ASP A 437 8.21 6.03 -33.95
C ASP A 437 7.78 5.25 -35.20
N PHE A 438 6.46 5.02 -35.33
CA PHE A 438 5.87 4.37 -36.50
C PHE A 438 5.75 5.32 -37.69
N LYS A 439 5.58 6.63 -37.46
CA LYS A 439 5.46 7.68 -38.50
C LYS A 439 6.79 8.19 -39.02
N ARG A 440 7.90 7.90 -38.32
CA ARG A 440 9.25 8.31 -38.73
C ARG A 440 9.64 7.65 -40.05
N LEU A 441 10.12 8.45 -41.00
CA LEU A 441 10.64 7.98 -42.29
C LEU A 441 11.96 7.23 -42.09
N ARG A 442 12.08 6.04 -42.67
CA ARG A 442 13.25 5.15 -42.55
C ARG A 442 13.76 4.76 -43.94
N SER A 443 15.06 4.48 -44.04
CA SER A 443 15.67 4.00 -45.28
C SER A 443 15.27 2.55 -45.58
N LYS A 444 15.43 2.14 -46.84
CA LYS A 444 15.12 0.77 -47.30
C LYS A 444 15.80 -0.31 -46.46
N GLU A 445 17.09 -0.15 -46.18
CA GLU A 445 17.90 -1.12 -45.42
C GLU A 445 17.38 -1.30 -43.98
N GLN A 446 16.93 -0.21 -43.36
CA GLN A 446 16.36 -0.26 -42.01
C GLN A 446 15.01 -0.95 -42.00
N LEU A 447 14.16 -0.71 -43.00
CA LEU A 447 12.86 -1.39 -43.12
C LEU A 447 13.03 -2.88 -43.45
N GLU A 448 13.98 -3.23 -44.31
CA GLU A 448 14.29 -4.64 -44.61
C GLU A 448 14.76 -5.39 -43.36
N THR A 449 15.49 -4.72 -42.46
CA THR A 449 15.90 -5.31 -41.17
C THR A 449 14.71 -5.52 -40.23
N ILE A 450 13.78 -4.55 -40.17
CA ILE A 450 12.60 -4.61 -39.28
C ILE A 450 11.62 -5.70 -39.72
N PHE A 451 11.42 -5.85 -41.03
CA PHE A 451 10.46 -6.80 -41.60
C PHE A 451 11.07 -8.16 -41.99
N LYS A 452 12.36 -8.39 -41.69
CA LYS A 452 13.09 -9.61 -42.06
C LYS A 452 12.41 -10.92 -41.61
N ASP A 453 11.78 -10.88 -40.45
CA ASP A 453 11.13 -12.06 -39.84
C ASP A 453 9.63 -12.16 -40.18
N ILE A 454 9.05 -11.14 -40.82
CA ILE A 454 7.60 -11.02 -41.06
C ILE A 454 7.28 -11.18 -42.56
N VAL A 455 8.09 -10.63 -43.46
CA VAL A 455 7.80 -10.57 -44.90
C VAL A 455 8.94 -11.18 -45.70
N SER A 456 8.61 -11.96 -46.74
CA SER A 456 9.63 -12.51 -47.64
C SER A 456 10.30 -11.42 -48.47
N LYS A 457 11.55 -11.66 -48.93
CA LYS A 457 12.31 -10.66 -49.71
C LYS A 457 11.62 -10.25 -51.01
N GLU A 458 10.79 -11.13 -51.57
CA GLU A 458 10.09 -10.91 -52.83
C GLU A 458 8.86 -10.01 -52.65
N GLU A 459 8.06 -10.27 -51.61
CA GLU A 459 6.91 -9.44 -51.23
C GLU A 459 7.36 -8.05 -50.77
N PHE A 460 8.43 -7.97 -49.98
CA PHE A 460 9.02 -6.69 -49.58
C PHE A 460 9.43 -5.85 -50.79
N GLY A 461 10.00 -6.47 -51.83
CA GLY A 461 10.36 -5.80 -53.08
C GLY A 461 9.16 -5.24 -53.84
N ARG A 462 8.03 -5.96 -53.85
CA ARG A 462 6.78 -5.54 -54.51
C ARG A 462 6.14 -4.36 -53.78
N ILE A 463 5.99 -4.45 -52.45
CA ILE A 463 5.42 -3.38 -51.63
C ILE A 463 6.29 -2.12 -51.71
N TRP A 464 7.63 -2.27 -51.71
CA TRP A 464 8.55 -1.15 -51.88
C TRP A 464 8.40 -0.44 -53.23
N ALA A 465 8.23 -1.22 -54.31
CA ALA A 465 8.02 -0.66 -55.64
C ALA A 465 6.67 0.08 -55.76
N GLN A 466 5.61 -0.44 -55.14
CA GLN A 466 4.30 0.23 -55.09
C GLN A 466 4.35 1.53 -54.28
N LEU A 467 5.03 1.54 -53.12
CA LEU A 467 5.19 2.75 -52.31
C LEU A 467 6.02 3.84 -53.02
N LEU A 468 6.98 3.45 -53.85
CA LEU A 468 7.72 4.39 -54.72
C LEU A 468 6.82 5.05 -55.77
N VAL A 469 5.82 4.33 -56.28
CA VAL A 469 4.86 4.87 -57.26
C VAL A 469 3.89 5.84 -56.57
N ASP A 470 3.38 5.48 -55.40
CA ASP A 470 2.38 6.27 -54.67
C ASP A 470 2.96 7.54 -54.04
N TYR A 471 4.22 7.51 -53.59
CA TYR A 471 4.86 8.60 -52.85
C TYR A 471 6.18 9.05 -53.50
N ALA A 472 6.11 9.46 -54.76
CA ALA A 472 7.26 9.93 -55.55
C ALA A 472 8.03 11.12 -54.91
N GLU A 473 7.39 11.88 -54.02
CA GLU A 473 7.98 13.06 -53.37
C GLU A 473 8.88 12.73 -52.16
N GLN A 474 8.80 11.52 -51.59
CA GLN A 474 9.43 11.16 -50.31
C GLN A 474 10.79 10.45 -50.49
N GLN A 475 11.79 11.08 -51.14
CA GLN A 475 13.23 10.71 -51.20
C GLN A 475 13.62 9.24 -50.85
N GLN A 476 12.91 8.23 -51.36
CA GLN A 476 13.09 6.80 -51.05
C GLN A 476 13.10 6.43 -49.55
N MET A 477 12.37 7.19 -48.71
CA MET A 477 12.19 6.87 -47.29
C MET A 477 10.70 6.74 -46.97
N PHE A 478 10.31 5.64 -46.34
CA PHE A 478 8.92 5.37 -45.99
C PHE A 478 8.77 5.13 -44.49
N SER A 479 7.56 5.33 -43.97
CA SER A 479 7.21 5.05 -42.58
C SER A 479 6.72 3.60 -42.39
N VAL A 480 6.80 3.09 -41.17
CA VAL A 480 6.32 1.73 -40.83
C VAL A 480 4.79 1.65 -40.99
N VAL A 481 4.06 2.74 -40.72
CA VAL A 481 2.59 2.77 -40.91
C VAL A 481 2.23 2.63 -42.39
N GLN A 482 2.88 3.38 -43.28
CA GLN A 482 2.61 3.29 -44.73
C GLN A 482 2.90 1.88 -45.25
N PHE A 483 3.97 1.24 -44.76
CA PHE A 483 4.30 -0.12 -45.13
C PHE A 483 3.25 -1.12 -44.61
N ASN A 484 2.85 -0.99 -43.35
CA ASN A 484 1.87 -1.88 -42.73
C ASN A 484 0.46 -1.76 -43.34
N THR A 485 0.02 -0.55 -43.71
CA THR A 485 -1.27 -0.38 -44.39
C THR A 485 -1.34 -1.13 -45.72
N ARG A 486 -0.19 -1.29 -46.41
CA ARG A 486 -0.15 -2.03 -47.67
C ARG A 486 -0.13 -3.53 -47.47
N ILE A 487 0.55 -4.02 -46.44
CA ILE A 487 0.47 -5.44 -46.03
C ILE A 487 -0.99 -5.83 -45.77
N VAL A 488 -1.72 -5.02 -44.99
CA VAL A 488 -3.14 -5.32 -44.66
C VAL A 488 -4.05 -5.28 -45.89
N ILE A 489 -3.81 -4.37 -46.84
CA ILE A 489 -4.59 -4.29 -48.09
C ILE A 489 -4.34 -5.50 -48.99
N ASP A 490 -3.10 -6.01 -49.04
CA ASP A 490 -2.79 -7.21 -49.83
C ASP A 490 -3.43 -8.47 -49.20
N GLU A 491 -3.49 -8.57 -47.87
CA GLU A 491 -4.20 -9.65 -47.16
C GLU A 491 -5.72 -9.64 -47.40
N GLU A 492 -6.38 -8.46 -47.39
CA GLU A 492 -7.82 -8.35 -47.71
C GLU A 492 -8.16 -8.58 -49.20
N SER A 493 -7.14 -8.64 -50.07
CA SER A 493 -7.33 -8.92 -51.51
C SER A 493 -7.17 -10.41 -51.87
N GLU A 494 -6.73 -11.24 -50.92
CA GLU A 494 -6.62 -12.70 -51.06
C GLU A 494 -7.79 -13.49 -50.41
N ASP A 495 -8.70 -12.81 -49.69
CA ASP A 495 -10.01 -13.32 -49.24
C ASP A 495 -11.15 -12.87 -50.19
#